data_AF-A0A814B257-F1
#
_entry.id   AF-A0A814B257-F1
#
_cell.length_a   1.000
_cell.length_b   1.000
_cell.length_c   1.000
_cell.angle_alpha   90.00
_cell.angle_beta   90.00
_cell.angle_gamma   90.00
#
_symmetry.space_group_name_H-M   'P 1'
#
loop_
_entity.id
_entity.type
_entity.pdbx_description
1 polymer ?
#
loop_
_entity_poly.entity_id
_entity_poly.type
_entity_poly.pdbx_seq_one_letter_code
_entity_poly.pdbx_strand_id
1 'polypeptide(L)'
;MSKNDCNPTSSTSVLINTLIVQEISTLINNNQFNEALEYLKSLTEQQIYDNTWDLCTYLLDLSEKPSDKLCNEYELYSQDALIYVAEHGNPREMLIIMLEQTDKFISDEAFLFHIKLFLIIIKRLPLKPSLITSIDDILSLLKCHLTALELPTINNDFAGKDLLVFNHDQRVTHLLKLTQFYIDFICQLRDYFSTTNINNIFSILTKYLISLLQEPLSSLSYEPINSQESSSFTLIRPLLDCLFTLNPNPIQLINDKEQQSILIYLLLTKNNYFSLLPCVYSSYFYLILSIPSIQQLSNDHEHVMLTEKACVLVSNVCSRLKPNKEFDQTLLENNDIHILIDTLKILMVQSPARQYAPLTIGAYRSLFRSFNSFGRYTFLRQQLAKTLYSEDSYRTFLCTLVKDEFLYDYRSLSSEIYKGLSLF
;
A
#
# COMPACT_ATOMS: atom_id res chain seq x y z
N MET A 1 59.05 -4.38 27.33
CA MET A 1 58.54 -2.99 27.36
C MET A 1 57.75 -2.82 26.07
N SER A 2 56.44 -2.65 26.01
CA SER A 2 55.37 -2.44 26.99
C SER A 2 54.19 -3.37 26.62
N LYS A 3 53.57 -3.99 27.62
CA LYS A 3 52.25 -4.60 27.49
C LYS A 3 51.25 -3.44 27.39
N ASN A 4 50.47 -3.39 26.31
CA ASN A 4 49.28 -2.55 26.27
C ASN A 4 48.13 -3.42 26.77
N ASP A 5 47.77 -3.21 28.03
CA ASP A 5 46.54 -3.69 28.61
C ASP A 5 45.38 -2.93 27.96
N CYS A 6 44.56 -3.62 27.18
CA CYS A 6 43.27 -3.11 26.75
C CYS A 6 42.27 -3.31 27.90
N ASN A 7 42.05 -2.23 28.66
CA ASN A 7 40.88 -2.11 29.54
C ASN A 7 39.60 -2.20 28.69
N PRO A 8 38.62 -3.04 29.05
CA PRO A 8 37.29 -2.94 28.47
C PRO A 8 36.64 -1.69 29.06
N THR A 9 36.32 -0.75 28.18
CA THR A 9 35.48 0.41 28.47
C THR A 9 34.14 -0.05 29.02
N SER A 10 33.79 0.55 30.15
CA SER A 10 32.53 0.46 30.89
C SER A 10 31.30 0.38 29.99
N SER A 11 30.75 -0.83 29.83
CA SER A 11 29.34 -1.03 29.50
C SER A 11 28.49 -0.54 30.66
N THR A 12 27.54 0.34 30.39
CA THR A 12 26.45 0.70 31.30
C THR A 12 25.82 -0.56 31.86
N SER A 13 26.11 -0.87 33.12
CA SER A 13 25.54 -2.02 33.83
C SER A 13 24.07 -1.74 34.10
N VAL A 14 23.19 -2.35 33.32
CA VAL A 14 21.77 -2.48 33.69
C VAL A 14 21.73 -3.19 35.03
N LEU A 15 21.04 -2.58 36.00
CA LEU A 15 20.88 -3.13 37.34
C LEU A 15 20.04 -4.41 37.23
N ILE A 16 20.71 -5.57 37.22
CA ILE A 16 20.08 -6.88 37.26
C ILE A 16 19.48 -7.07 38.67
N ASN A 17 18.20 -6.78 38.82
CA ASN A 17 17.56 -6.65 40.14
C ASN A 17 17.06 -7.97 40.74
N THR A 18 16.94 -9.06 39.96
CA THR A 18 16.36 -10.33 40.44
C THR A 18 17.35 -11.48 40.37
N LEU A 19 17.30 -12.36 41.38
CA LEU A 19 18.16 -13.56 41.49
C LEU A 19 18.06 -14.45 40.24
N ILE A 20 16.86 -14.56 39.65
CA ILE A 20 16.61 -15.35 38.44
C ILE A 20 17.45 -14.82 37.26
N VAL A 21 17.42 -13.51 37.01
CA VAL A 21 18.19 -12.92 35.91
C VAL A 21 19.71 -13.02 36.18
N GLN A 22 20.13 -12.95 37.44
CA GLN A 22 21.53 -13.16 37.81
C GLN A 22 21.98 -14.59 37.49
N GLU A 23 21.20 -15.62 37.82
CA GLU A 23 21.50 -17.02 37.53
C GLU A 23 21.50 -17.32 36.03
N ILE A 24 20.54 -16.77 35.28
CA ILE A 24 20.54 -16.87 33.81
C ILE A 24 21.79 -16.18 33.24
N SER A 25 22.13 -15.00 33.75
CA SER A 25 23.31 -14.24 33.31
C SER A 25 24.62 -14.96 33.60
N THR A 26 24.77 -15.63 34.76
CA THR A 26 25.98 -16.40 35.05
C THR A 26 26.13 -17.60 34.13
N LEU A 27 25.05 -18.35 33.87
CA LEU A 27 25.06 -19.48 32.93
C LEU A 27 25.43 -19.02 31.50
N ILE A 28 24.85 -17.91 31.05
CA ILE A 28 25.13 -17.33 29.74
C ILE A 28 26.58 -16.83 29.64
N ASN A 29 27.10 -16.16 30.67
CA ASN A 29 28.50 -15.70 30.69
C ASN A 29 29.51 -16.86 30.70
N ASN A 30 29.08 -18.06 31.13
CA ASN A 30 29.85 -19.30 31.06
C ASN A 30 29.63 -20.07 29.74
N ASN A 31 28.92 -19.50 28.75
CA ASN A 31 28.52 -20.12 27.48
C ASN A 31 27.64 -21.39 27.65
N GLN A 32 26.85 -21.47 28.72
CA GLN A 32 25.95 -22.59 29.00
C GLN A 32 24.50 -22.25 28.57
N PHE A 33 24.30 -21.93 27.28
CA PHE A 33 23.01 -21.46 26.75
C PHE A 33 21.87 -22.47 26.91
N ASN A 34 22.13 -23.75 26.64
CA ASN A 34 21.12 -24.81 26.80
C ASN A 34 20.71 -24.97 28.27
N GLU A 35 21.67 -24.90 29.19
CA GLU A 35 21.39 -24.99 30.63
C GLU A 35 20.62 -23.77 31.12
N ALA A 36 20.93 -22.57 30.61
CA ALA A 36 20.15 -21.36 30.88
C ALA A 36 18.70 -21.48 30.41
N LEU A 37 18.48 -22.08 29.22
CA LEU A 37 17.13 -22.27 28.67
C LEU A 37 16.35 -23.33 29.44
N GLU A 38 16.98 -24.44 29.81
CA GLU A 38 16.38 -25.48 30.65
C GLU A 38 16.06 -24.94 32.05
N TYR A 39 16.95 -24.11 32.61
CA TYR A 39 16.69 -23.42 33.87
C TYR A 39 15.48 -22.49 33.76
N LEU A 40 15.41 -21.64 32.73
CA LEU A 40 14.24 -20.78 32.47
C LEU A 40 12.95 -21.60 32.35
N LYS A 41 12.99 -22.73 31.64
CA LYS A 41 11.84 -23.65 31.49
C LYS A 41 11.47 -24.37 32.78
N SER A 42 12.42 -24.54 33.70
CA SER A 42 12.17 -25.17 35.00
C SER A 42 11.48 -24.25 36.01
N LEU A 43 11.47 -22.93 35.75
CA LEU A 43 10.77 -21.96 36.60
C LEU A 43 9.26 -22.19 36.58
N THR A 44 8.61 -21.92 37.71
CA THR A 44 7.14 -21.93 37.78
C THR A 44 6.55 -20.78 36.97
N GLU A 45 5.33 -20.94 36.46
CA GLU A 45 4.63 -19.87 35.72
C GLU A 45 4.55 -18.58 36.54
N GLN A 46 4.30 -18.67 37.84
CA GLN A 46 4.21 -17.51 38.73
C GLN A 46 5.55 -16.75 38.81
N GLN A 47 6.69 -17.47 38.88
CA GLN A 47 8.00 -16.84 38.88
C GLN A 47 8.28 -16.11 37.57
N ILE A 48 7.91 -16.71 36.43
CA ILE A 48 8.07 -16.05 35.12
C ILE A 48 7.15 -14.82 35.05
N TYR A 49 5.91 -14.95 35.50
CA TYR A 49 4.93 -13.87 35.52
C TYR A 49 5.40 -12.67 36.34
N ASP A 50 5.89 -12.90 37.57
CA ASP A 50 6.30 -11.84 38.49
C ASP A 50 7.64 -11.18 38.10
N ASN A 51 8.46 -11.84 37.29
CA ASN A 51 9.78 -11.35 36.85
C ASN A 51 9.80 -11.05 35.34
N THR A 52 8.65 -10.90 34.69
CA THR A 52 8.56 -10.69 33.24
C THR A 52 9.31 -9.44 32.80
N TRP A 53 9.20 -8.35 33.55
CA TRP A 53 9.91 -7.11 33.25
C TRP A 53 11.42 -7.28 33.18
N ASP A 54 12.02 -7.82 34.23
CA ASP A 54 13.47 -7.98 34.32
C ASP A 54 14.01 -9.01 33.33
N LEU A 55 13.27 -10.13 33.14
CA LEU A 55 13.62 -11.17 32.18
C LEU A 55 13.61 -10.63 30.75
N CYS A 56 12.52 -9.98 30.35
CA CYS A 56 12.36 -9.48 28.99
C CYS A 56 13.41 -8.41 28.65
N THR A 57 13.61 -7.45 29.56
CA THR A 57 14.61 -6.38 29.38
C THR A 57 16.02 -6.96 29.21
N TYR A 58 16.40 -7.91 30.07
CA TYR A 58 17.69 -8.57 29.97
C TYR A 58 17.88 -9.34 28.66
N LEU A 59 16.86 -10.08 28.23
CA LEU A 59 16.94 -10.88 27.00
C LEU A 59 16.98 -10.01 25.74
N LEU A 60 16.28 -8.87 25.72
CA LEU A 60 16.35 -7.91 24.63
C LEU A 60 17.73 -7.23 24.58
N ASP A 61 18.29 -6.80 25.71
CA ASP A 61 19.65 -6.28 25.78
C ASP A 61 20.70 -7.31 25.31
N LEU A 62 20.47 -8.60 25.58
CA LEU A 62 21.33 -9.67 25.10
C LEU A 62 21.32 -9.79 23.57
N SER A 63 20.15 -9.60 22.96
CA SER A 63 19.97 -9.67 21.51
C SER A 63 20.65 -8.51 20.76
N GLU A 64 20.93 -7.40 21.44
CA GLU A 64 21.55 -6.19 20.87
C GLU A 64 23.09 -6.17 20.95
N LYS A 65 23.73 -7.18 21.56
CA LYS A 65 25.20 -7.19 21.74
C LYS A 65 25.93 -7.29 20.37
N PRO A 66 27.05 -6.57 20.19
CA PRO A 66 27.77 -6.50 18.91
C PRO A 66 28.34 -7.84 18.46
N SER A 67 28.48 -7.97 17.13
CA SER A 67 28.66 -9.21 16.38
C SER A 67 30.09 -9.79 16.42
N ASP A 68 30.31 -10.77 17.30
CA ASP A 68 31.44 -11.71 17.29
C ASP A 68 30.96 -13.17 17.07
N LYS A 69 31.86 -14.17 16.96
CA LYS A 69 31.49 -15.58 16.69
C LYS A 69 30.50 -16.23 17.68
N LEU A 70 30.39 -15.72 18.91
CA LEU A 70 29.40 -16.17 19.91
C LEU A 70 28.02 -15.51 19.71
N CYS A 71 27.90 -14.50 18.84
CA CYS A 71 26.69 -13.69 18.62
C CYS A 71 25.48 -14.52 18.20
N ASN A 72 25.67 -15.53 17.34
CA ASN A 72 24.56 -16.37 16.88
C ASN A 72 23.95 -17.18 18.04
N GLU A 73 24.74 -17.61 19.03
CA GLU A 73 24.22 -18.36 20.17
C GLU A 73 23.47 -17.46 21.16
N TYR A 74 23.96 -16.23 21.39
CA TYR A 74 23.23 -15.22 22.16
C TYR A 74 21.90 -14.86 21.51
N GLU A 75 21.90 -14.62 20.20
CA GLU A 75 20.68 -14.27 19.45
C GLU A 75 19.66 -15.42 19.49
N LEU A 76 20.07 -16.64 19.13
CA LEU A 76 19.18 -17.82 19.16
C LEU A 76 18.61 -18.06 20.56
N TYR A 77 19.46 -18.03 21.59
CA TYR A 77 19.01 -18.16 22.97
C TYR A 77 18.01 -17.06 23.34
N SER A 78 18.32 -15.79 23.03
CA SER A 78 17.44 -14.67 23.36
C SER A 78 16.07 -14.80 22.69
N GLN A 79 16.02 -15.24 21.43
CA GLN A 79 14.78 -15.43 20.69
C GLN A 79 13.92 -16.54 21.32
N ASP A 80 14.52 -17.70 21.58
CA ASP A 80 13.81 -18.85 22.20
C ASP A 80 13.33 -18.52 23.61
N ALA A 81 14.18 -17.86 24.40
CA ALA A 81 13.84 -17.43 25.76
C ALA A 81 12.73 -16.38 25.77
N LEU A 82 12.77 -15.38 24.86
CA LEU A 82 11.73 -14.35 24.75
C LEU A 82 10.39 -14.94 24.30
N ILE A 83 10.38 -15.91 23.38
CA ILE A 83 9.17 -16.64 23.01
C ILE A 83 8.59 -17.34 24.24
N TYR A 84 9.43 -18.06 25.00
CA TYR A 84 8.99 -18.75 26.20
C TYR A 84 8.42 -17.79 27.26
N VAL A 85 9.09 -16.65 27.48
CA VAL A 85 8.59 -15.59 28.39
C VAL A 85 7.29 -14.97 27.86
N ALA A 86 7.14 -14.77 26.55
CA ALA A 86 5.89 -14.28 25.97
C ALA A 86 4.73 -15.27 26.15
N GLU A 87 5.00 -16.58 26.17
CA GLU A 87 4.01 -17.63 26.38
C GLU A 87 3.59 -17.82 27.85
N HIS A 88 4.47 -17.53 28.83
CA HIS A 88 4.22 -17.83 30.24
C HIS A 88 4.18 -16.59 31.15
N GLY A 89 4.86 -15.50 30.79
CA GLY A 89 4.99 -14.27 31.58
C GLY A 89 3.75 -13.39 31.63
N ASN A 90 3.85 -12.20 32.20
CA ASN A 90 2.80 -11.19 32.25
C ASN A 90 2.65 -10.50 30.88
N PRO A 91 1.55 -10.74 30.14
CA PRO A 91 1.41 -10.23 28.78
C PRO A 91 1.30 -8.70 28.70
N ARG A 92 0.91 -8.02 29.79
CA ARG A 92 0.83 -6.56 29.81
C ARG A 92 2.20 -5.91 29.92
N GLU A 93 3.04 -6.42 30.82
CA GLU A 93 4.42 -5.95 30.95
C GLU A 93 5.20 -6.24 29.67
N MET A 94 5.05 -7.46 29.14
CA MET A 94 5.68 -7.84 27.88
C MET A 94 5.26 -6.90 26.75
N LEU A 95 3.97 -6.55 26.63
CA LEU A 95 3.52 -5.61 25.62
C LEU A 95 4.20 -4.25 25.75
N ILE A 96 4.26 -3.69 26.96
CA ILE A 96 4.84 -2.36 27.21
C ILE A 96 6.32 -2.36 26.83
N ILE A 97 7.08 -3.36 27.29
CA ILE A 97 8.51 -3.48 26.99
C ILE A 97 8.73 -3.63 25.50
N MET A 98 7.95 -4.49 24.84
CA MET A 98 8.05 -4.68 23.40
C MET A 98 7.75 -3.36 22.68
N LEU A 99 6.71 -2.62 23.04
CA LEU A 99 6.41 -1.31 22.46
C LEU A 99 7.54 -0.29 22.70
N GLU A 100 8.18 -0.28 23.86
CA GLU A 100 9.32 0.62 24.15
C GLU A 100 10.58 0.32 23.32
N GLN A 101 10.78 -0.94 22.91
CA GLN A 101 11.97 -1.38 22.17
C GLN A 101 11.84 -1.23 20.65
N THR A 102 10.68 -0.82 20.17
CA THR A 102 10.36 -0.85 18.73
C THR A 102 10.89 0.31 17.91
N ASP A 103 11.40 1.37 18.55
CA ASP A 103 12.18 2.40 17.88
C ASP A 103 13.51 1.85 17.29
N LYS A 104 13.84 0.57 17.58
CA LYS A 104 15.08 -0.11 17.20
C LYS A 104 14.91 -1.18 16.12
N PHE A 105 13.88 -1.14 15.26
CA PHE A 105 13.80 -2.06 14.12
C PHE A 105 14.96 -1.81 13.12
N ILE A 106 16.11 -2.42 13.37
CA ILE A 106 17.32 -2.27 12.55
C ILE A 106 17.34 -3.29 11.39
N SER A 107 16.67 -4.44 11.54
CA SER A 107 16.66 -5.53 10.55
C SER A 107 15.27 -6.15 10.32
N ASP A 108 15.10 -6.77 9.14
CA ASP A 108 13.90 -7.55 8.76
C ASP A 108 13.62 -8.69 9.74
N GLU A 109 14.70 -9.33 10.20
CA GLU A 109 14.65 -10.47 11.11
C GLU A 109 14.12 -10.03 12.46
N ALA A 110 14.57 -8.87 12.96
CA ALA A 110 14.02 -8.26 14.15
C ALA A 110 12.54 -7.91 13.95
N PHE A 111 12.16 -7.26 12.85
CA PHE A 111 10.76 -6.93 12.56
C PHE A 111 9.86 -8.17 12.57
N LEU A 112 10.30 -9.23 11.88
CA LEU A 112 9.60 -10.53 11.84
C LEU A 112 9.45 -11.17 13.21
N PHE A 113 10.52 -11.16 13.99
CA PHE A 113 10.53 -11.70 15.33
C PHE A 113 9.55 -10.95 16.25
N HIS A 114 9.54 -9.62 16.18
CA HIS A 114 8.62 -8.79 16.96
C HIS A 114 7.16 -9.02 16.56
N ILE A 115 6.84 -9.13 15.26
CA ILE A 115 5.49 -9.47 14.80
C ILE A 115 5.00 -10.79 15.43
N LYS A 116 5.86 -11.81 15.46
CA LYS A 116 5.53 -13.10 16.09
C LYS A 116 5.27 -12.94 17.59
N LEU A 117 6.13 -12.20 18.29
CA LEU A 117 5.94 -11.93 19.72
C LEU A 117 4.65 -11.17 20.01
N PHE A 118 4.34 -10.12 19.23
CA PHE A 118 3.08 -9.39 19.38
C PHE A 118 1.87 -10.30 19.21
N LEU A 119 1.89 -11.24 18.27
CA LEU A 119 0.80 -12.19 18.10
C LEU A 119 0.61 -13.10 19.33
N ILE A 120 1.70 -13.60 19.92
CA ILE A 120 1.67 -14.42 21.14
C ILE A 120 1.09 -13.59 22.30
N ILE A 121 1.58 -12.37 22.48
CA ILE A 121 1.15 -11.46 23.54
C ILE A 121 -0.34 -11.10 23.40
N ILE A 122 -0.79 -10.72 22.19
CA ILE A 122 -2.19 -10.35 21.92
C ILE A 122 -3.14 -11.50 22.26
N LYS A 123 -2.79 -12.75 21.92
CA LYS A 123 -3.60 -13.93 22.22
C LYS A 123 -3.76 -14.19 23.72
N ARG A 124 -2.83 -13.71 24.54
CA ARG A 124 -2.86 -13.88 26.01
C ARG A 124 -3.47 -12.69 26.75
N LEU A 125 -3.60 -11.53 26.09
CA LEU A 125 -4.22 -10.36 26.71
C LEU A 125 -5.72 -10.58 26.96
N PRO A 126 -6.26 -10.03 28.06
CA PRO A 126 -7.68 -10.17 28.36
C PRO A 126 -8.53 -9.45 27.30
N LEU A 127 -9.60 -10.11 26.86
CA LEU A 127 -10.58 -9.61 25.89
C LEU A 127 -11.44 -8.45 26.48
N LYS A 128 -10.80 -7.31 26.70
CA LYS A 128 -11.39 -6.07 27.24
C LYS A 128 -11.24 -4.94 26.22
N PRO A 129 -12.01 -3.84 26.33
CA PRO A 129 -11.84 -2.68 25.45
C PRO A 129 -10.42 -2.11 25.41
N SER A 130 -9.62 -2.28 26.47
CA SER A 130 -8.19 -1.89 26.47
C SER A 130 -7.32 -2.68 25.50
N LEU A 131 -7.76 -3.86 25.03
CA LEU A 131 -7.04 -4.62 24.01
C LEU A 131 -7.09 -3.92 22.65
N ILE A 132 -8.20 -3.23 22.37
CA ILE A 132 -8.41 -2.47 21.13
C ILE A 132 -7.35 -1.36 21.02
N THR A 133 -7.10 -0.63 22.11
CA THR A 133 -6.06 0.40 22.15
C THR A 133 -4.67 -0.21 21.96
N SER A 134 -4.38 -1.33 22.65
CA SER A 134 -3.11 -2.04 22.46
C SER A 134 -2.88 -2.52 21.02
N ILE A 135 -3.92 -2.99 20.34
CA ILE A 135 -3.82 -3.39 18.93
C ILE A 135 -3.60 -2.17 18.03
N ASP A 136 -4.29 -1.06 18.30
CA ASP A 136 -4.08 0.19 17.55
C ASP A 136 -2.63 0.69 17.70
N ASP A 137 -2.07 0.65 18.90
CA ASP A 137 -0.68 1.04 19.17
C ASP A 137 0.32 0.15 18.40
N ILE A 138 0.15 -1.18 18.46
CA ILE A 138 1.00 -2.14 17.73
C ILE A 138 0.92 -1.91 16.21
N LEU A 139 -0.30 -1.77 15.66
CA LEU A 139 -0.48 -1.61 14.23
C LEU A 139 0.03 -0.26 13.73
N SER A 140 -0.13 0.80 14.52
CA SER A 140 0.42 2.13 14.26
C SER A 140 1.94 2.06 14.14
N LEU A 141 2.58 1.44 15.11
CA LEU A 141 4.01 1.26 15.15
C LEU A 141 4.54 0.46 13.95
N LEU A 142 3.95 -0.72 13.68
CA LEU A 142 4.36 -1.56 12.55
C LEU A 142 4.16 -0.82 11.22
N LYS A 143 3.11 -0.01 11.10
CA LYS A 143 2.90 0.87 9.95
C LYS A 143 4.03 1.92 9.85
N CYS A 144 4.39 2.59 10.94
CA CYS A 144 5.46 3.59 10.95
C CYS A 144 6.77 3.02 10.39
N HIS A 145 7.10 1.77 10.74
CA HIS A 145 8.27 1.09 10.20
C HIS A 145 8.18 0.90 8.68
N LEU A 146 7.03 0.43 8.16
CA LEU A 146 6.83 0.29 6.71
C LEU A 146 6.91 1.64 5.98
N THR A 147 6.38 2.71 6.57
CA THR A 147 6.40 4.06 5.97
C THR A 147 7.77 4.73 6.02
N ALA A 148 8.66 4.29 6.91
CA ALA A 148 10.03 4.80 7.00
C ALA A 148 10.96 4.20 5.93
N LEU A 149 10.53 3.16 5.22
CA LEU A 149 11.33 2.53 4.16
C LEU A 149 11.44 3.44 2.95
N GLU A 150 12.67 3.79 2.59
CA GLU A 150 12.93 4.61 1.42
C GLU A 150 12.80 3.79 0.13
N LEU A 151 12.00 4.30 -0.80
CA LEU A 151 11.90 3.76 -2.15
C LEU A 151 12.99 4.31 -3.07
N PRO A 152 13.29 3.61 -4.19
CA PRO A 152 14.11 4.18 -5.25
C PRO A 152 13.52 5.49 -5.76
N THR A 153 14.37 6.50 -5.95
CA THR A 153 13.94 7.73 -6.59
C THR A 153 13.62 7.48 -8.06
N ILE A 154 12.43 7.88 -8.46
CA ILE A 154 11.94 7.78 -9.84
C ILE A 154 12.09 9.15 -10.47
N ASN A 155 12.92 9.26 -11.51
CA ASN A 155 13.05 10.50 -12.26
C ASN A 155 11.89 10.65 -13.27
N ASN A 156 11.58 11.88 -13.68
CA ASN A 156 10.53 12.16 -14.67
C ASN A 156 10.77 11.54 -16.06
N ASP A 157 11.99 11.08 -16.36
CA ASP A 157 12.33 10.38 -17.60
C ASP A 157 12.12 8.86 -17.52
N PHE A 158 11.51 8.36 -16.45
CA PHE A 158 11.31 6.93 -16.21
C PHE A 158 10.48 6.28 -17.33
N ALA A 159 11.10 5.37 -18.08
CA ALA A 159 10.49 4.73 -19.24
C ALA A 159 10.80 3.23 -19.35
N GLY A 160 9.74 2.45 -19.46
CA GLY A 160 9.61 1.11 -20.02
C GLY A 160 10.51 0.07 -19.34
N LYS A 161 11.78 0.08 -19.71
CA LYS A 161 12.82 -0.76 -19.11
C LYS A 161 13.16 -0.32 -17.69
N ASP A 162 12.99 0.95 -17.36
CA ASP A 162 13.22 1.45 -16.00
C ASP A 162 12.19 0.85 -15.02
N LEU A 163 10.97 0.55 -15.51
CA LEU A 163 9.93 -0.12 -14.72
C LEU A 163 10.35 -1.55 -14.32
N LEU A 164 11.01 -2.28 -15.22
CA LEU A 164 11.60 -3.57 -14.90
C LEU A 164 12.64 -3.43 -13.80
N VAL A 165 13.57 -2.49 -13.95
CA VAL A 165 14.67 -2.28 -13.00
C VAL A 165 14.13 -1.88 -11.64
N PHE A 166 13.16 -0.97 -11.60
CA PHE A 166 12.51 -0.52 -10.36
C PHE A 166 11.82 -1.66 -9.61
N ASN A 167 11.02 -2.48 -10.30
CA ASN A 167 10.32 -3.58 -9.65
C ASN A 167 11.26 -4.70 -9.16
N HIS A 168 12.50 -4.75 -9.65
CA HIS A 168 13.55 -5.67 -9.18
C HIS A 168 14.54 -5.00 -8.21
N ASP A 169 14.34 -3.73 -7.84
CA ASP A 169 15.17 -3.06 -6.83
C ASP A 169 15.02 -3.78 -5.48
N GLN A 170 16.15 -3.93 -4.79
CA GLN A 170 16.19 -4.62 -3.50
C GLN A 170 15.30 -3.94 -2.46
N ARG A 171 15.18 -2.60 -2.47
CA ARG A 171 14.31 -1.85 -1.56
C ARG A 171 12.84 -2.09 -1.82
N VAL A 172 12.44 -2.20 -3.09
CA VAL A 172 11.07 -2.57 -3.46
C VAL A 172 10.78 -4.00 -3.01
N THR A 173 11.69 -4.94 -3.31
CA THR A 173 11.55 -6.35 -2.89
C THR A 173 11.45 -6.49 -1.37
N HIS A 174 12.29 -5.74 -0.65
CA HIS A 174 12.32 -5.65 0.80
C HIS A 174 11.00 -5.13 1.37
N LEU A 175 10.50 -4.00 0.86
CA LEU A 175 9.19 -3.46 1.24
C LEU A 175 8.06 -4.46 1.01
N LEU A 176 8.02 -5.10 -0.16
CA LEU A 176 6.99 -6.08 -0.51
C LEU A 176 6.99 -7.26 0.48
N LYS A 177 8.18 -7.74 0.84
CA LYS A 177 8.37 -8.82 1.81
C LYS A 177 7.86 -8.43 3.19
N LEU A 178 8.23 -7.26 3.71
CA LEU A 178 7.78 -6.79 5.04
C LEU A 178 6.27 -6.54 5.07
N THR A 179 5.72 -6.00 3.98
CA THR A 179 4.29 -5.78 3.86
C THR A 179 3.51 -7.09 3.82
N GLN A 180 4.03 -8.12 3.16
CA GLN A 180 3.41 -9.45 3.16
C GLN A 180 3.30 -10.00 4.59
N PHE A 181 4.36 -9.90 5.39
CA PHE A 181 4.32 -10.34 6.78
C PHE A 181 3.33 -9.55 7.64
N TYR A 182 3.21 -8.24 7.38
CA TYR A 182 2.21 -7.40 8.05
C TYR A 182 0.78 -7.83 7.68
N ILE A 183 0.51 -8.14 6.42
CA ILE A 183 -0.79 -8.66 5.98
C ILE A 183 -1.07 -10.02 6.62
N ASP A 184 -0.10 -10.93 6.63
CA ASP A 184 -0.23 -12.25 7.25
C ASP A 184 -0.49 -12.15 8.76
N PHE A 185 0.12 -11.18 9.43
CA PHE A 185 -0.15 -10.88 10.83
C PHE A 185 -1.60 -10.41 11.04
N ILE A 186 -2.10 -9.48 10.22
CA ILE A 186 -3.49 -9.02 10.29
C ILE A 186 -4.48 -10.16 9.98
N CYS A 187 -4.18 -11.03 9.01
CA CYS A 187 -4.98 -12.23 8.72
C CYS A 187 -5.07 -13.14 9.96
N GLN A 188 -3.94 -13.38 10.64
CA GLN A 188 -3.93 -14.20 11.86
C GLN A 188 -4.72 -13.56 13.01
N LEU A 189 -4.67 -12.23 13.14
CA LEU A 189 -5.50 -11.51 14.10
C LEU A 189 -6.98 -11.62 13.75
N ARG A 190 -7.35 -11.43 12.47
CA ARG A 190 -8.72 -11.63 11.99
C ARG A 190 -9.23 -13.01 12.37
N ASP A 191 -8.46 -14.06 12.07
CA ASP A 191 -8.86 -15.44 12.31
C ASP A 191 -9.00 -15.72 13.80
N TYR A 192 -8.08 -15.22 14.63
CA TYR A 192 -8.19 -15.31 16.08
C TYR A 192 -9.47 -14.63 16.61
N PHE A 193 -9.70 -13.38 16.21
CA PHE A 193 -10.84 -12.60 16.69
C PHE A 193 -12.18 -12.98 16.05
N SER A 194 -12.19 -13.73 14.94
CA SER A 194 -13.41 -14.27 14.32
C SER A 194 -14.22 -15.16 15.26
N THR A 195 -13.54 -15.79 16.23
CA THR A 195 -14.19 -16.62 17.24
C THR A 195 -14.61 -15.85 18.49
N THR A 196 -14.31 -14.54 18.57
CA THR A 196 -14.49 -13.71 19.76
C THR A 196 -15.45 -12.54 19.48
N ASN A 197 -16.36 -12.24 20.42
CA ASN A 197 -17.31 -11.13 20.32
C ASN A 197 -16.70 -9.78 20.77
N ILE A 198 -15.51 -9.41 20.27
CA ILE A 198 -14.99 -8.05 20.49
C ILE A 198 -15.42 -7.16 19.32
N ASN A 199 -16.46 -6.36 19.58
CA ASN A 199 -16.90 -5.33 18.64
C ASN A 199 -15.75 -4.36 18.32
N ASN A 200 -15.70 -3.89 17.08
CA ASN A 200 -14.77 -2.87 16.55
C ASN A 200 -13.34 -3.31 16.21
N ILE A 201 -12.86 -4.51 16.56
CA ILE A 201 -11.51 -4.95 16.14
C ILE A 201 -11.38 -4.95 14.62
N PHE A 202 -12.37 -5.50 13.90
CA PHE A 202 -12.31 -5.54 12.43
C PHE A 202 -12.32 -4.14 11.80
N SER A 203 -12.92 -3.14 12.46
CA SER A 203 -12.84 -1.75 12.00
C SER A 203 -11.41 -1.22 12.06
N ILE A 204 -10.69 -1.52 13.15
CA ILE A 204 -9.27 -1.15 13.32
C ILE A 204 -8.38 -1.88 12.32
N LEU A 205 -8.55 -3.21 12.19
CA LEU A 205 -7.78 -3.99 11.20
C LEU A 205 -8.01 -3.45 9.78
N THR A 206 -9.27 -3.13 9.44
CA THR A 206 -9.65 -2.53 8.16
C THR A 206 -8.98 -1.18 7.95
N LYS A 207 -9.00 -0.29 8.96
CA LYS A 207 -8.34 1.03 8.91
C LYS A 207 -6.86 0.90 8.58
N TYR A 208 -6.15 -0.05 9.20
CA TYR A 208 -4.73 -0.23 8.96
C TYR A 208 -4.41 -0.83 7.60
N LEU A 209 -5.18 -1.82 7.13
CA LEU A 209 -5.02 -2.35 5.77
C LEU A 209 -5.28 -1.27 4.70
N ILE A 210 -6.32 -0.46 4.88
CA ILE A 210 -6.58 0.70 4.01
C ILE A 210 -5.39 1.65 4.03
N SER A 211 -4.80 1.87 5.19
CA SER A 211 -3.69 2.81 5.33
C SER A 211 -2.41 2.38 4.62
N LEU A 212 -2.27 1.09 4.29
CA LEU A 212 -1.18 0.59 3.44
C LEU A 212 -1.33 1.05 1.99
N LEU A 213 -2.52 1.47 1.54
CA LEU A 213 -2.75 1.97 0.18
C LEU A 213 -2.17 3.37 -0.05
N GLN A 214 -1.43 3.94 0.92
CA GLN A 214 -0.63 5.15 0.79
C GLN A 214 0.82 4.81 0.47
N GLU A 215 1.68 5.82 0.49
CA GLU A 215 3.13 5.62 0.49
C GLU A 215 3.55 4.65 1.61
N PRO A 216 4.44 3.69 1.31
CA PRO A 216 5.19 3.54 0.07
C PRO A 216 4.49 2.72 -1.04
N LEU A 217 3.39 2.01 -0.76
CA LEU A 217 2.78 1.13 -1.77
C LEU A 217 2.08 1.91 -2.90
N SER A 218 1.55 3.10 -2.64
CA SER A 218 0.94 3.94 -3.68
C SER A 218 1.96 4.35 -4.76
N SER A 219 3.25 4.38 -4.44
CA SER A 219 4.36 4.60 -5.38
C SER A 219 4.81 3.37 -6.16
N LEU A 220 4.21 2.19 -5.95
CA LEU A 220 4.56 1.00 -6.73
C LEU A 220 3.71 0.88 -8.00
N SER A 221 4.27 0.30 -9.06
CA SER A 221 3.50 -0.08 -10.26
C SER A 221 2.86 -1.45 -10.10
N TYR A 222 1.60 -1.56 -10.52
CA TYR A 222 0.82 -2.80 -10.53
C TYR A 222 0.57 -3.32 -11.95
N GLU A 223 1.21 -2.72 -12.95
CA GLU A 223 1.04 -3.12 -14.33
C GLU A 223 1.92 -4.34 -14.67
N PRO A 224 1.41 -5.25 -15.52
CA PRO A 224 2.17 -6.44 -15.89
C PRO A 224 3.39 -6.03 -16.72
N ILE A 225 4.49 -6.75 -16.52
CA ILE A 225 5.71 -6.53 -17.27
C ILE A 225 6.04 -7.77 -18.10
N ASN A 226 6.24 -7.58 -19.42
CA ASN A 226 6.48 -8.68 -20.36
C ASN A 226 5.42 -9.81 -20.24
N SER A 227 4.16 -9.44 -20.06
CA SER A 227 3.02 -10.37 -19.87
C SER A 227 3.07 -11.21 -18.58
N GLN A 228 3.98 -10.92 -17.66
CA GLN A 228 3.98 -11.47 -16.30
C GLN A 228 3.38 -10.47 -15.31
N GLU A 229 2.66 -10.96 -14.30
CA GLU A 229 2.14 -10.11 -13.22
C GLU A 229 3.31 -9.48 -12.43
N SER A 230 3.18 -8.22 -12.03
CA SER A 230 4.21 -7.58 -11.22
C SER A 230 4.23 -8.15 -9.80
N SER A 231 5.41 -8.22 -9.19
CA SER A 231 5.57 -8.64 -7.78
C SER A 231 4.71 -7.79 -6.85
N SER A 232 4.62 -6.49 -7.11
CA SER A 232 3.75 -5.58 -6.37
C SER A 232 2.27 -5.98 -6.47
N PHE A 233 1.82 -6.45 -7.64
CA PHE A 233 0.44 -6.93 -7.80
C PHE A 233 0.20 -8.25 -7.06
N THR A 234 1.20 -9.15 -7.01
CA THR A 234 1.07 -10.41 -6.25
C THR A 234 0.85 -10.18 -4.75
N LEU A 235 1.40 -9.09 -4.19
CA LEU A 235 1.17 -8.65 -2.80
C LEU A 235 -0.21 -8.00 -2.60
N ILE A 236 -0.66 -7.18 -3.56
CA ILE A 236 -1.94 -6.47 -3.43
C ILE A 236 -3.13 -7.42 -3.34
N ARG A 237 -3.02 -8.61 -3.95
CA ARG A 237 -4.11 -9.58 -3.93
C ARG A 237 -4.44 -10.08 -2.50
N PRO A 238 -3.50 -10.65 -1.72
CA PRO A 238 -3.71 -10.95 -0.30
C PRO A 238 -4.21 -9.75 0.52
N LEU A 239 -3.72 -8.54 0.26
CA LEU A 239 -4.15 -7.33 0.95
C LEU A 239 -5.65 -7.08 0.72
N LEU A 240 -6.09 -7.05 -0.53
CA LEU A 240 -7.48 -6.79 -0.89
C LEU A 240 -8.40 -7.93 -0.42
N ASP A 241 -7.97 -9.18 -0.56
CA ASP A 241 -8.73 -10.34 -0.10
C ASP A 241 -8.95 -10.24 1.43
N CYS A 242 -7.90 -9.92 2.19
CA CYS A 242 -8.03 -9.68 3.63
C CYS A 242 -8.95 -8.50 3.94
N LEU A 243 -8.78 -7.37 3.23
CA LEU A 243 -9.61 -6.18 3.40
C LEU A 243 -11.10 -6.45 3.21
N PHE A 244 -11.47 -7.13 2.12
CA PHE A 244 -12.86 -7.46 1.82
C PHE A 244 -13.45 -8.53 2.74
N THR A 245 -12.62 -9.42 3.31
CA THR A 245 -13.08 -10.34 4.36
C THR A 245 -13.38 -9.64 5.69
N LEU A 246 -12.65 -8.56 6.00
CA LEU A 246 -12.87 -7.78 7.22
C LEU A 246 -14.04 -6.81 7.10
N ASN A 247 -14.20 -6.19 5.93
CA ASN A 247 -15.29 -5.28 5.65
C ASN A 247 -15.75 -5.41 4.18
N PRO A 248 -17.02 -5.77 3.91
CA PRO A 248 -17.52 -5.90 2.54
C PRO A 248 -17.59 -4.58 1.76
N ASN A 249 -17.59 -3.43 2.46
CA ASN A 249 -17.58 -2.11 1.84
C ASN A 249 -16.51 -1.20 2.48
N PRO A 250 -15.23 -1.43 2.17
CA PRO A 250 -14.12 -0.67 2.77
C PRO A 250 -14.13 0.80 2.35
N ILE A 251 -14.73 1.15 1.21
CA ILE A 251 -14.78 2.53 0.68
C ILE A 251 -15.43 3.50 1.69
N GLN A 252 -16.43 3.04 2.45
CA GLN A 252 -17.13 3.88 3.43
C GLN A 252 -16.26 4.30 4.63
N LEU A 253 -15.15 3.60 4.88
CA LEU A 253 -14.24 3.89 5.99
C LEU A 253 -13.06 4.78 5.59
N ILE A 254 -12.94 5.13 4.30
CA ILE A 254 -11.82 5.91 3.80
C ILE A 254 -12.15 7.40 3.86
N ASN A 255 -11.37 8.13 4.66
CA ASN A 255 -11.42 9.59 4.70
C ASN A 255 -10.34 10.24 3.82
N ASP A 256 -9.27 9.52 3.51
CA ASP A 256 -8.15 10.01 2.73
C ASP A 256 -8.37 9.85 1.23
N LYS A 257 -8.21 10.93 0.48
CA LYS A 257 -8.50 10.95 -0.96
C LYS A 257 -7.55 10.09 -1.77
N GLU A 258 -6.29 9.97 -1.35
CA GLU A 258 -5.30 9.15 -2.05
C GLU A 258 -5.62 7.67 -1.86
N GLN A 259 -5.82 7.21 -0.62
CA GLN A 259 -6.26 5.84 -0.31
C GLN A 259 -7.50 5.46 -1.12
N GLN A 260 -8.50 6.36 -1.16
CA GLN A 260 -9.74 6.12 -1.90
C GLN A 260 -9.47 5.98 -3.39
N SER A 261 -8.59 6.81 -3.94
CA SER A 261 -8.25 6.81 -5.37
C SER A 261 -7.46 5.58 -5.77
N ILE A 262 -6.51 5.13 -4.94
CA ILE A 262 -5.77 3.88 -5.14
C ILE A 262 -6.72 2.69 -5.07
N LEU A 263 -7.63 2.65 -4.09
CA LEU A 263 -8.62 1.58 -4.00
C LEU A 263 -9.53 1.56 -5.25
N ILE A 264 -10.07 2.71 -5.68
CA ILE A 264 -10.90 2.80 -6.89
C ILE A 264 -10.12 2.34 -8.12
N TYR A 265 -8.85 2.73 -8.25
CA TYR A 265 -7.96 2.23 -9.29
C TYR A 265 -7.89 0.70 -9.26
N LEU A 266 -7.60 0.10 -8.11
CA LEU A 266 -7.48 -1.35 -7.97
C LEU A 266 -8.80 -2.08 -8.31
N LEU A 267 -9.94 -1.57 -7.83
CA LEU A 267 -11.25 -2.18 -8.07
C LEU A 267 -11.69 -2.12 -9.53
N LEU A 268 -11.46 -1.00 -10.21
CA LEU A 268 -11.96 -0.79 -11.56
C LEU A 268 -11.03 -1.33 -12.64
N THR A 269 -9.73 -1.45 -12.36
CA THR A 269 -8.74 -1.89 -13.35
C THR A 269 -8.37 -3.36 -13.25
N LYS A 270 -8.55 -4.00 -12.09
CA LYS A 270 -8.14 -5.40 -11.87
C LYS A 270 -9.38 -6.31 -11.85
N ASN A 271 -9.49 -7.17 -12.86
CA ASN A 271 -10.70 -7.94 -13.18
C ASN A 271 -11.27 -8.77 -12.01
N ASN A 272 -10.41 -9.31 -11.14
CA ASN A 272 -10.83 -10.14 -10.01
C ASN A 272 -11.65 -9.36 -8.96
N TYR A 273 -11.44 -8.04 -8.88
CA TYR A 273 -12.12 -7.20 -7.90
C TYR A 273 -13.29 -6.44 -8.49
N PHE A 274 -13.28 -6.20 -9.80
CA PHE A 274 -14.43 -5.61 -10.48
C PHE A 274 -15.69 -6.46 -10.31
N SER A 275 -15.57 -7.80 -10.27
CA SER A 275 -16.69 -8.71 -10.01
C SER A 275 -17.30 -8.60 -8.61
N LEU A 276 -16.61 -7.95 -7.66
CA LEU A 276 -17.17 -7.66 -6.34
C LEU A 276 -18.13 -6.47 -6.36
N LEU A 277 -18.08 -5.65 -7.42
CA LEU A 277 -18.98 -4.51 -7.57
C LEU A 277 -20.35 -4.97 -8.11
N PRO A 278 -21.46 -4.36 -7.64
CA PRO A 278 -22.78 -4.64 -8.18
C PRO A 278 -22.84 -4.49 -9.70
N CYS A 279 -23.26 -5.55 -10.40
CA CYS A 279 -23.38 -5.59 -11.87
C CYS A 279 -24.49 -4.68 -12.45
N VAL A 280 -25.19 -3.92 -11.61
CA VAL A 280 -26.33 -3.06 -11.99
C VAL A 280 -25.88 -1.67 -12.43
N TYR A 281 -24.63 -1.29 -12.15
CA TYR A 281 -24.12 0.03 -12.49
C TYR A 281 -23.79 0.16 -13.97
N SER A 282 -24.18 1.29 -14.57
CA SER A 282 -23.86 1.63 -15.95
C SER A 282 -22.40 2.03 -16.12
N SER A 283 -21.86 1.91 -17.34
CA SER A 283 -20.51 2.40 -17.66
C SER A 283 -20.35 3.90 -17.34
N TYR A 284 -21.43 4.67 -17.50
CA TYR A 284 -21.50 6.08 -17.11
C TYR A 284 -21.32 6.29 -15.60
N PHE A 285 -21.95 5.46 -14.76
CA PHE A 285 -21.79 5.56 -13.31
C PHE A 285 -20.33 5.36 -12.90
N TYR A 286 -19.67 4.33 -13.45
CA TYR A 286 -18.25 4.09 -13.18
C TYR A 286 -17.35 5.22 -13.69
N LEU A 287 -17.71 5.85 -14.82
CA LEU A 287 -17.02 7.04 -15.30
C LEU A 287 -17.09 8.16 -14.26
N ILE A 288 -18.29 8.58 -13.87
CA ILE A 288 -18.47 9.69 -12.91
C ILE A 288 -17.80 9.37 -11.56
N LEU A 289 -17.96 8.14 -11.06
CA LEU A 289 -17.33 7.71 -9.81
C LEU A 289 -15.80 7.81 -9.86
N SER A 290 -15.20 7.55 -11.02
CA SER A 290 -13.73 7.54 -11.18
C SER A 290 -13.10 8.91 -11.35
N ILE A 291 -13.86 9.95 -11.74
CA ILE A 291 -13.32 11.28 -12.07
C ILE A 291 -12.52 11.89 -10.92
N PRO A 292 -13.02 11.93 -9.67
CA PRO A 292 -12.25 12.48 -8.54
C PRO A 292 -10.93 11.73 -8.32
N SER A 293 -10.92 10.41 -8.53
CA SER A 293 -9.72 9.59 -8.37
C SER A 293 -8.73 9.78 -9.50
N ILE A 294 -9.19 9.88 -10.74
CA ILE A 294 -8.34 10.20 -11.89
C ILE A 294 -7.67 11.55 -11.67
N GLN A 295 -8.44 12.55 -11.24
CA GLN A 295 -7.93 13.89 -10.92
C GLN A 295 -6.89 13.82 -9.81
N GLN A 296 -7.22 13.21 -8.67
CA GLN A 296 -6.32 13.10 -7.51
C GLN A 296 -4.98 12.43 -7.88
N LEU A 297 -5.02 11.32 -8.64
CA LEU A 297 -3.84 10.59 -9.06
C LEU A 297 -3.01 11.32 -10.13
N SER A 298 -3.62 12.28 -10.85
CA SER A 298 -2.96 13.06 -11.90
C SER A 298 -2.44 14.43 -11.44
N ASN A 299 -2.84 14.88 -10.24
CA ASN A 299 -2.55 16.23 -9.75
C ASN A 299 -1.06 16.44 -9.48
N ASP A 300 -0.34 15.39 -9.09
CA ASP A 300 1.08 15.47 -8.79
C ASP A 300 1.92 15.05 -9.99
N HIS A 301 2.54 16.04 -10.63
CA HIS A 301 3.40 15.86 -11.80
C HIS A 301 4.79 15.28 -11.47
N GLU A 302 5.15 15.20 -10.20
CA GLU A 302 6.42 14.61 -9.74
C GLU A 302 6.26 13.10 -9.44
N HIS A 303 5.04 12.66 -9.11
CA HIS A 303 4.74 11.25 -8.87
C HIS A 303 4.34 10.48 -10.14
N VAL A 304 5.35 10.04 -10.91
CA VAL A 304 5.20 9.22 -12.13
C VAL A 304 4.24 8.04 -11.92
N MET A 305 4.33 7.35 -10.78
CA MET A 305 3.59 6.12 -10.49
C MET A 305 2.11 6.36 -10.15
N LEU A 306 1.77 7.53 -9.61
CA LEU A 306 0.37 7.94 -9.44
C LEU A 306 -0.23 8.32 -10.80
N THR A 307 0.54 9.05 -11.60
CA THR A 307 0.13 9.42 -12.97
C THR A 307 -0.10 8.19 -13.86
N GLU A 308 0.76 7.17 -13.76
CA GLU A 308 0.54 5.87 -14.41
C GLU A 308 -0.84 5.30 -14.05
N LYS A 309 -1.18 5.24 -12.76
CA LYS A 309 -2.46 4.71 -12.28
C LYS A 309 -3.64 5.52 -12.82
N ALA A 310 -3.50 6.85 -12.91
CA ALA A 310 -4.51 7.71 -13.52
C ALA A 310 -4.74 7.35 -15.00
N CYS A 311 -3.67 7.20 -15.79
CA CYS A 311 -3.73 6.82 -17.20
C CYS A 311 -4.38 5.44 -17.41
N VAL A 312 -4.04 4.46 -16.57
CA VAL A 312 -4.62 3.11 -16.65
C VAL A 312 -6.08 3.12 -16.22
N LEU A 313 -6.42 3.82 -15.14
CA LEU A 313 -7.80 3.94 -14.65
C LEU A 313 -8.71 4.55 -15.71
N VAL A 314 -8.32 5.70 -16.26
CA VAL A 314 -9.15 6.40 -17.26
C VAL A 314 -9.29 5.58 -18.55
N SER A 315 -8.22 4.90 -18.99
CA SER A 315 -8.27 4.02 -20.15
C SER A 315 -9.25 2.86 -19.94
N ASN A 316 -9.17 2.17 -18.80
CA ASN A 316 -10.07 1.06 -18.49
C ASN A 316 -11.53 1.50 -18.38
N VAL A 317 -11.81 2.61 -17.70
CA VAL A 317 -13.20 3.07 -17.52
C VAL A 317 -13.79 3.57 -18.84
N CYS A 318 -13.03 4.34 -19.64
CA CYS A 318 -13.51 4.81 -20.93
C CYS A 318 -13.67 3.69 -21.98
N SER A 319 -12.88 2.61 -21.89
CA SER A 319 -13.00 1.46 -22.82
C SER A 319 -14.33 0.73 -22.72
N ARG A 320 -15.05 0.89 -21.60
CA ARG A 320 -16.35 0.26 -21.33
C ARG A 320 -17.54 1.06 -21.86
N LEU A 321 -17.30 2.27 -22.38
CA LEU A 321 -18.33 3.13 -22.93
C LEU A 321 -18.79 2.62 -24.30
N LYS A 322 -20.10 2.57 -24.52
CA LYS A 322 -20.64 2.15 -25.82
C LYS A 322 -20.61 3.29 -26.83
N PRO A 323 -20.10 3.05 -28.06
CA PRO A 323 -20.05 4.08 -29.08
C PRO A 323 -21.45 4.50 -29.53
N ASN A 324 -21.65 5.79 -29.81
CA ASN A 324 -22.84 6.41 -30.39
C ASN A 324 -24.16 6.18 -29.62
N LYS A 325 -24.12 5.75 -28.36
CA LYS A 325 -25.32 5.25 -27.66
C LYS A 325 -25.51 5.76 -26.25
N GLU A 326 -24.47 6.33 -25.63
CA GLU A 326 -24.53 6.64 -24.20
C GLU A 326 -24.74 8.13 -23.95
N PHE A 327 -24.08 9.02 -24.70
CA PHE A 327 -24.05 10.44 -24.35
C PHE A 327 -24.67 11.32 -25.45
N ASP A 328 -25.43 12.32 -25.03
CA ASP A 328 -25.83 13.43 -25.87
C ASP A 328 -25.05 14.70 -25.49
N GLN A 329 -25.37 15.82 -26.12
CA GLN A 329 -24.69 17.09 -25.87
C GLN A 329 -24.93 17.67 -24.47
N THR A 330 -26.03 17.31 -23.80
CA THR A 330 -26.37 17.89 -22.48
C THR A 330 -25.38 17.43 -21.42
N LEU A 331 -24.75 16.28 -21.63
CA LEU A 331 -23.69 15.80 -20.75
C LEU A 331 -22.47 16.74 -20.74
N LEU A 332 -22.26 17.54 -21.78
CA LEU A 332 -21.21 18.56 -21.82
C LEU A 332 -21.50 19.75 -20.88
N GLU A 333 -22.70 19.82 -20.29
CA GLU A 333 -23.02 20.80 -19.25
C GLU A 333 -22.55 20.34 -17.86
N ASN A 334 -22.14 19.06 -17.72
CA ASN A 334 -21.63 18.52 -16.47
C ASN A 334 -20.16 18.93 -16.25
N ASN A 335 -19.91 19.65 -15.15
CA ASN A 335 -18.57 20.08 -14.74
C ASN A 335 -17.58 18.92 -14.57
N ASP A 336 -18.02 17.76 -14.08
CA ASP A 336 -17.14 16.59 -13.88
C ASP A 336 -16.57 16.11 -15.23
N ILE A 337 -17.36 16.17 -16.29
CA ILE A 337 -16.93 15.78 -17.63
C ILE A 337 -15.92 16.78 -18.18
N HIS A 338 -16.07 18.08 -17.89
CA HIS A 338 -15.05 19.06 -18.23
C HIS A 338 -13.74 18.82 -17.48
N ILE A 339 -13.81 18.54 -16.18
CA ILE A 339 -12.63 18.17 -15.37
C ILE A 339 -11.93 16.97 -16.00
N LEU A 340 -12.68 15.92 -16.36
CA LEU A 340 -12.12 14.73 -17.00
C LEU A 340 -11.44 15.05 -18.34
N ILE A 341 -12.04 15.89 -19.18
CA ILE A 341 -11.46 16.25 -20.48
C ILE A 341 -10.16 17.05 -20.29
N ASP A 342 -10.14 17.99 -19.35
CA ASP A 342 -8.95 18.78 -19.03
C ASP A 342 -7.84 17.89 -18.43
N THR A 343 -8.18 16.96 -17.54
CA THR A 343 -7.25 15.97 -17.02
C THR A 343 -6.69 15.06 -18.13
N LEU A 344 -7.53 14.55 -19.03
CA LEU A 344 -7.09 13.75 -20.17
C LEU A 344 -6.12 14.54 -21.07
N LYS A 345 -6.41 15.82 -21.35
CA LYS A 345 -5.53 16.70 -22.11
C LYS A 345 -4.16 16.84 -21.45
N ILE A 346 -4.11 17.08 -20.14
CA ILE A 346 -2.86 17.15 -19.38
C ILE A 346 -2.11 15.81 -19.46
N LEU A 347 -2.79 14.70 -19.20
CA LEU A 347 -2.20 13.36 -19.25
C LEU A 347 -1.70 12.96 -20.65
N MET A 348 -2.30 13.51 -21.72
CA MET A 348 -1.85 13.27 -23.10
C MET A 348 -0.60 14.05 -23.48
N VAL A 349 -0.47 15.30 -23.00
CA VAL A 349 0.55 16.25 -23.50
C VAL A 349 1.68 16.46 -22.51
N GLN A 350 1.38 16.47 -21.22
CA GLN A 350 2.26 16.92 -20.14
C GLN A 350 2.55 15.82 -19.10
N SER A 351 2.05 14.60 -19.29
CA SER A 351 2.26 13.50 -18.34
C SER A 351 3.75 13.19 -18.15
N PRO A 352 4.24 13.09 -16.89
CA PRO A 352 5.56 12.54 -16.60
C PRO A 352 5.67 11.06 -17.03
N ALA A 353 4.56 10.31 -16.97
CA ALA A 353 4.49 8.91 -17.38
C ALA A 353 4.23 8.76 -18.90
N ARG A 354 5.09 9.37 -19.73
CA ARG A 354 4.88 9.55 -21.20
C ARG A 354 4.55 8.27 -21.96
N GLN A 355 5.09 7.13 -21.52
CA GLN A 355 4.81 5.82 -22.11
C GLN A 355 3.33 5.41 -22.06
N TYR A 356 2.56 5.98 -21.12
CA TYR A 356 1.12 5.73 -20.98
C TYR A 356 0.26 6.75 -21.73
N ALA A 357 0.84 7.78 -22.35
CA ALA A 357 0.09 8.75 -23.16
C ALA A 357 -0.77 8.09 -24.26
N PRO A 358 -0.34 7.00 -24.95
CA PRO A 358 -1.19 6.28 -25.89
C PRO A 358 -2.48 5.72 -25.27
N LEU A 359 -2.45 5.26 -24.01
CA LEU A 359 -3.64 4.79 -23.30
C LEU A 359 -4.63 5.92 -23.08
N THR A 360 -4.13 7.09 -22.69
CA THR A 360 -4.92 8.31 -22.47
C THR A 360 -5.51 8.84 -23.77
N ILE A 361 -4.76 8.83 -24.87
CA ILE A 361 -5.27 9.16 -26.21
C ILE A 361 -6.40 8.20 -26.62
N GLY A 362 -6.24 6.90 -26.35
CA GLY A 362 -7.27 5.90 -26.56
C GLY A 362 -8.52 6.14 -25.71
N ALA A 363 -8.33 6.51 -24.44
CA ALA A 363 -9.41 6.85 -23.51
C ALA A 363 -10.19 8.07 -24.01
N TYR A 364 -9.50 9.14 -24.41
CA TYR A 364 -10.10 10.34 -24.99
C TYR A 364 -10.96 10.01 -26.21
N ARG A 365 -10.42 9.20 -27.14
CA ARG A 365 -11.17 8.76 -28.33
C ARG A 365 -12.40 7.94 -27.98
N SER A 366 -12.32 7.11 -26.94
CA SER A 366 -13.44 6.28 -26.49
C SER A 366 -14.54 7.13 -25.85
N LEU A 367 -14.16 8.09 -25.01
CA LEU A 367 -15.07 9.11 -24.46
C LEU A 367 -15.72 9.94 -25.58
N PHE A 368 -14.93 10.39 -26.55
CA PHE A 368 -15.44 11.16 -27.68
C PHE A 368 -16.47 10.35 -28.50
N ARG A 369 -16.18 9.07 -28.77
CA ARG A 369 -17.05 8.19 -29.56
C ARG A 369 -18.33 7.77 -28.84
N SER A 370 -18.42 7.90 -27.53
CA SER A 370 -19.65 7.56 -26.80
C SER A 370 -20.74 8.62 -26.94
N PHE A 371 -20.38 9.85 -27.34
CA PHE A 371 -21.33 10.89 -27.75
C PHE A 371 -22.00 10.55 -29.09
N ASN A 372 -23.27 10.94 -29.24
CA ASN A 372 -23.95 10.95 -30.53
C ASN A 372 -23.35 12.00 -31.50
N SER A 373 -23.73 11.98 -32.78
CA SER A 373 -23.10 12.86 -33.80
C SER A 373 -23.19 14.35 -33.46
N PHE A 374 -24.29 14.80 -32.88
CA PHE A 374 -24.44 16.21 -32.48
C PHE A 374 -23.62 16.55 -31.24
N GLY A 375 -23.57 15.65 -30.25
CA GLY A 375 -22.70 15.76 -29.08
C GLY A 375 -21.22 15.82 -29.47
N ARG A 376 -20.78 15.00 -30.44
CA ARG A 376 -19.39 15.04 -30.97
C ARG A 376 -19.07 16.36 -31.66
N TYR A 377 -20.01 16.91 -32.42
CA TYR A 377 -19.86 18.24 -33.03
C TYR A 377 -19.70 19.32 -31.96
N THR A 378 -20.60 19.35 -30.97
CA THR A 378 -20.56 20.30 -29.87
C THR A 378 -19.29 20.15 -29.03
N PHE A 379 -18.87 18.92 -28.75
CA PHE A 379 -17.63 18.60 -28.05
C PHE A 379 -16.43 19.21 -28.78
N LEU A 380 -16.25 18.93 -30.07
CA LEU A 380 -15.11 19.44 -30.84
C LEU A 380 -15.12 20.96 -30.93
N ARG A 381 -16.29 21.57 -31.14
CA ARG A 381 -16.45 23.02 -31.20
C ARG A 381 -16.03 23.67 -29.87
N GLN A 382 -16.52 23.16 -28.74
CA GLN A 382 -16.16 23.69 -27.43
C GLN A 382 -14.67 23.52 -27.13
N GLN A 383 -14.10 22.35 -27.42
CA GLN A 383 -12.68 22.07 -27.14
C GLN A 383 -11.75 22.92 -28.01
N LEU A 384 -12.03 23.06 -29.31
CA LEU A 384 -11.24 23.92 -30.19
C LEU A 384 -11.31 25.39 -29.78
N ALA A 385 -12.49 25.87 -29.34
CA ALA A 385 -12.65 27.25 -28.89
C ALA A 385 -11.91 27.53 -27.56
N LYS A 386 -11.79 26.54 -26.68
CA LYS A 386 -11.08 26.64 -25.39
C LYS A 386 -9.57 26.44 -25.51
N THR A 387 -9.09 25.77 -26.56
CA THR A 387 -7.67 25.42 -26.73
C THR A 387 -6.85 26.66 -27.06
N LEU A 388 -5.78 26.91 -26.29
CA LEU A 388 -4.89 28.06 -26.52
C LEU A 388 -3.96 27.81 -27.71
N TYR A 389 -3.47 28.89 -28.32
CA TYR A 389 -2.50 28.81 -29.42
C TYR A 389 -1.18 28.13 -29.03
N SER A 390 -0.82 28.13 -27.74
CA SER A 390 0.39 27.47 -27.23
C SER A 390 0.27 25.95 -27.11
N GLU A 391 -0.91 25.37 -27.38
CA GLU A 391 -1.22 23.95 -27.17
C GLU A 391 -1.27 23.16 -28.49
N ASP A 392 -0.27 23.37 -29.34
CA ASP A 392 -0.24 22.86 -30.73
C ASP A 392 -0.44 21.35 -30.84
N SER A 393 0.13 20.56 -29.92
CA SER A 393 -0.02 19.11 -29.90
C SER A 393 -1.47 18.68 -29.68
N TYR A 394 -2.17 19.29 -28.72
CA TYR A 394 -3.58 18.99 -28.44
C TYR A 394 -4.47 19.49 -29.57
N ARG A 395 -4.20 20.69 -30.10
CA ARG A 395 -4.92 21.24 -31.24
C ARG A 395 -4.80 20.37 -32.49
N THR A 396 -3.60 19.87 -32.79
CA THR A 396 -3.36 18.95 -33.90
C THR A 396 -4.13 17.64 -33.74
N PHE A 397 -4.20 17.12 -32.50
CA PHE A 397 -5.02 15.97 -32.17
C PHE A 397 -6.51 16.24 -32.41
N LEU A 398 -7.05 17.38 -31.96
CA LEU A 398 -8.45 17.77 -32.21
C LEU A 398 -8.75 17.93 -33.71
N CYS A 399 -7.85 18.55 -34.48
CA CYS A 399 -7.99 18.65 -35.94
C CYS A 399 -8.03 17.27 -36.61
N THR A 400 -7.28 16.30 -36.08
CA THR A 400 -7.32 14.92 -36.56
C THR A 400 -8.70 14.29 -36.31
N LEU A 401 -9.30 14.53 -35.13
CA LEU A 401 -10.66 14.06 -34.83
C LEU A 401 -11.72 14.70 -35.73
N VAL A 402 -11.63 16.01 -35.99
CA VAL A 402 -12.53 16.72 -36.93
C VAL A 402 -12.46 16.09 -38.32
N LYS A 403 -11.25 15.85 -38.82
CA LYS A 403 -11.03 15.21 -40.12
C LYS A 403 -11.64 13.80 -40.16
N ASP A 404 -11.45 13.02 -39.10
CA ASP A 404 -11.98 11.65 -39.02
C ASP A 404 -13.52 11.64 -39.01
N GLU A 405 -14.17 12.55 -38.28
CA GLU A 405 -15.64 12.69 -38.29
C GLU A 405 -16.17 13.17 -39.64
N PHE A 406 -15.50 14.14 -40.28
CA PHE A 406 -15.89 14.60 -41.61
C PHE A 406 -15.87 13.44 -42.63
N LEU A 407 -14.80 12.63 -42.60
CA LEU A 407 -14.69 11.46 -43.47
C LEU A 407 -15.75 10.39 -43.15
N TYR A 408 -16.10 10.22 -41.87
CA TYR A 408 -17.15 9.31 -41.45
C TYR A 408 -18.52 9.76 -41.97
N ASP A 409 -18.91 11.01 -41.73
CA ASP A 409 -20.19 11.59 -42.17
C ASP A 409 -20.33 11.66 -43.70
N TYR A 410 -19.22 11.92 -44.38
CA TYR A 410 -19.18 11.86 -45.84
C TYR A 410 -19.51 10.45 -46.36
N ARG A 411 -18.96 9.40 -45.73
CA ARG A 411 -19.14 7.99 -46.14
C ARG A 411 -20.45 7.37 -45.68
N SER A 412 -20.94 7.73 -44.49
CA SER A 412 -22.08 7.06 -43.84
C SER A 412 -23.45 7.52 -44.36
N LEU A 413 -23.52 8.67 -45.03
CA LEU A 413 -24.78 9.34 -45.46
C LEU A 413 -25.80 9.55 -44.33
N SER A 414 -25.43 9.34 -43.06
CA SER A 414 -26.37 9.28 -41.93
C SER A 414 -26.53 10.58 -41.17
N SER A 415 -25.53 11.47 -41.20
CA SER A 415 -25.61 12.81 -40.63
C SER A 415 -25.03 13.86 -41.58
N GLU A 416 -25.73 15.01 -41.68
CA GLU A 416 -25.31 16.17 -42.47
C GLU A 416 -24.66 17.27 -41.60
N ILE A 417 -24.42 16.97 -40.32
CA ILE A 417 -23.93 17.92 -39.33
C ILE A 417 -22.57 18.52 -39.78
N TYR A 418 -21.69 17.70 -40.35
CA TYR A 418 -20.40 18.12 -40.88
C TYR A 418 -20.41 18.45 -42.39
N LYS A 419 -21.58 18.57 -43.04
CA LYS A 419 -21.71 18.90 -44.47
C LYS A 419 -22.21 20.33 -44.71
N GLY A 420 -22.77 20.98 -43.68
CA GLY A 420 -23.31 22.34 -43.77
C GLY A 420 -22.23 23.43 -43.90
N LEU A 421 -22.57 24.53 -44.57
CA LEU A 421 -21.73 25.73 -44.76
C LEU A 421 -21.40 26.49 -43.46
N SER A 422 -21.97 26.11 -42.31
CA SER A 422 -21.76 26.74 -41.01
C SER A 422 -20.70 26.03 -40.16
N LEU A 423 -19.75 25.33 -40.78
CA LEU A 423 -18.60 24.78 -40.07
C LEU A 423 -17.66 25.92 -39.69
N PHE A 424 -17.50 26.12 -38.38
CA PHE A 424 -16.72 27.14 -37.65
C PHE A 424 -17.45 28.43 -37.31
#